data_AF-A0A167SUU7-F1
#
_entry.id   AF-A0A167SUU7-F1
#
_cell.length_a   1.000
_cell.length_b   1.000
_cell.length_c   1.000
_cell.angle_alpha   90.00
_cell.angle_beta   90.00
_cell.angle_gamma   90.00
#
_symmetry.space_group_name_H-M   'P 1'
#
loop_
_entity.id
_entity.type
_entity.pdbx_description
1 polymer ?
#
loop_
_entity_poly.entity_id
_entity_poly.type
_entity_poly.pdbx_seq_one_letter_code
_entity_poly.pdbx_strand_id
1 'polypeptide(L)'
;MADTNVTTGTVCYHCNQSLTRPDINIRTSPIHTIFGCGGLAPSQATLVNEVVTATLVDISELDREISRFRAAIEELELKRTALQSFANTQKFLLNPISRLPAEVLSHIFQLCVVVSWTDPDIRRDGHYYADRKTPMAISSVSRPWRDVALSTPRLWSEFSLVLRPKDAKQHIALASMWLSRSGN
;
A
#
# COMPACT_ATOMS: atom_id res chain seq x y z
N MET A 1 26.43 7.43 41.56
CA MET A 1 24.98 7.15 41.57
C MET A 1 24.71 6.30 40.34
N ALA A 2 24.09 5.14 40.55
CA ALA A 2 24.01 4.05 39.60
C ALA A 2 22.87 4.27 38.60
N ASP A 3 23.18 4.23 37.30
CA ASP A 3 22.17 4.15 36.25
C ASP A 3 21.92 2.68 35.89
N THR A 4 20.86 2.13 36.45
CA THR A 4 20.30 0.84 36.05
C THR A 4 19.53 1.00 34.75
N ASN A 5 20.21 0.85 33.62
CA ASN A 5 19.53 0.64 32.34
C ASN A 5 19.05 -0.82 32.27
N VAL A 6 17.83 -1.06 32.75
CA VAL A 6 17.12 -2.32 32.56
C VAL A 6 16.66 -2.37 31.10
N THR A 7 17.47 -2.96 30.24
CA THR A 7 17.08 -3.28 28.86
C THR A 7 16.18 -4.52 28.89
N THR A 8 14.87 -4.32 29.03
CA THR A 8 13.89 -5.39 28.78
C THR A 8 13.91 -5.72 27.29
N GLY A 9 14.71 -6.72 26.91
CA GLY A 9 14.80 -7.19 25.53
C GLY A 9 13.47 -7.79 25.07
N THR A 10 12.95 -7.32 23.95
CA THR A 10 11.76 -7.89 23.32
C THR A 10 12.09 -9.28 22.78
N VAL A 11 11.31 -10.30 23.12
CA VAL A 11 11.53 -11.69 22.65
C VAL A 11 10.50 -12.10 21.61
N CYS A 12 10.88 -13.00 20.70
CA CYS A 12 9.98 -13.57 19.71
C CYS A 12 9.07 -14.62 20.36
N TYR A 13 7.75 -14.45 20.33
CA TYR A 13 6.79 -15.39 20.90
C TYR A 13 6.73 -16.77 20.22
N HIS A 14 7.38 -16.93 19.06
CA HIS A 14 7.33 -18.17 18.28
C HIS A 14 8.59 -19.04 18.39
N CYS A 15 9.75 -18.45 18.67
CA CYS A 15 11.02 -19.17 18.84
C CYS A 15 11.79 -18.78 20.11
N ASN A 16 11.24 -17.86 20.92
CA ASN A 16 11.79 -17.37 22.18
C ASN A 16 13.20 -16.74 22.09
N GLN A 17 13.68 -16.43 20.88
CA GLN A 17 14.92 -15.68 20.67
C GLN A 17 14.73 -14.19 20.98
N SER A 18 15.78 -13.53 21.50
CA SER A 18 15.81 -12.08 21.66
C SER A 18 15.73 -11.40 20.28
N LEU A 19 14.80 -10.45 20.13
CA LEU A 19 14.65 -9.60 18.95
C LEU A 19 15.58 -8.37 19.01
N THR A 20 16.18 -8.13 20.17
CA THR A 20 17.15 -7.06 20.41
C THR A 20 18.52 -7.66 20.72
N ARG A 21 19.60 -6.94 20.40
CA ARG A 21 20.98 -7.27 20.79
C ARG A 21 21.38 -6.42 22.01
N PRO A 22 21.02 -6.80 23.25
CA PRO A 22 21.36 -6.02 24.46
C PRO A 22 22.87 -6.06 24.80
N ASP A 23 23.63 -6.91 24.11
CA ASP A 23 25.09 -7.07 24.21
C ASP A 23 25.87 -5.93 23.53
N ILE A 24 25.30 -5.25 22.52
CA ILE A 24 25.91 -4.04 21.95
C ILE A 24 25.56 -2.85 22.85
N ASN A 25 26.51 -2.44 23.68
CA ASN A 25 26.40 -1.21 24.46
C ASN A 25 26.85 0.00 23.63
N ILE A 26 26.09 1.09 23.71
CA ILE A 26 26.51 2.39 23.15
C ILE A 26 27.74 2.85 23.93
N ARG A 27 28.92 2.78 23.31
CA ARG A 27 30.18 3.23 23.94
C ARG A 27 30.11 4.74 24.18
N THR A 28 30.22 5.16 25.43
CA THR A 28 30.48 6.56 25.78
C THR A 28 31.97 6.86 25.61
N SER A 29 32.29 7.93 24.87
CA SER A 29 33.68 8.31 24.61
C SER A 29 34.40 8.61 25.93
N PRO A 30 35.57 8.00 26.20
CA PRO A 30 36.39 8.33 27.38
C PRO A 30 37.02 9.73 27.30
N ILE A 31 37.04 10.34 26.12
CA ILE A 31 37.76 11.57 25.85
C ILE A 31 36.82 12.76 26.09
N HIS A 32 36.99 13.43 27.23
CA HIS A 32 36.36 14.72 27.50
C HIS A 32 36.88 15.77 26.50
N THR A 33 35.97 16.36 25.75
CA THR A 33 36.22 17.22 24.59
C THR A 33 36.79 18.59 24.99
N ILE A 34 38.10 18.69 25.22
CA ILE A 34 38.85 19.95 25.07
C ILE A 34 40.23 19.63 24.49
N PHE A 35 40.36 19.64 23.16
CA PHE A 35 41.66 19.72 22.51
C PHE A 35 41.90 21.17 22.10
N GLY A 36 42.87 21.82 22.73
CA GLY A 36 43.39 23.12 22.27
C GLY A 36 44.22 22.97 20.98
N CYS A 37 45.09 23.94 20.70
CA CYS A 37 45.90 24.01 19.47
C CYS A 37 46.97 22.90 19.30
N GLY A 38 47.00 21.88 20.17
CA GLY A 38 47.88 20.71 20.05
C GLY A 38 47.03 19.49 19.70
N GLY A 39 47.20 18.96 18.50
CA GLY A 39 46.47 17.78 18.02
C GLY A 39 46.70 16.52 18.87
N LEU A 40 46.05 15.41 18.48
CA LEU A 40 46.17 14.14 19.21
C LEU A 40 47.61 13.61 19.19
N ALA A 41 48.10 13.17 20.35
CA ALA A 41 49.33 12.39 20.43
C ALA A 41 49.16 11.05 19.68
N PRO A 42 50.24 10.44 19.13
CA PRO A 42 50.16 9.20 18.37
C PRO A 42 49.45 8.05 19.11
N SER A 43 49.67 7.93 20.43
CA SER A 43 49.00 6.94 21.27
C SER A 43 47.50 7.17 21.43
N GLN A 44 47.05 8.43 21.45
CA GLN A 44 45.64 8.79 21.49
C GLN A 44 44.96 8.55 20.13
N ALA A 45 45.67 8.82 19.03
CA ALA A 45 45.19 8.54 17.68
C ALA A 45 44.97 7.03 17.46
N THR A 46 45.86 6.18 17.96
CA THR A 46 45.69 4.71 17.92
C THR A 46 44.47 4.26 18.71
N LEU A 47 44.30 4.76 19.95
CA LEU A 47 43.14 4.42 20.79
C LEU A 47 41.82 4.85 20.14
N VAL A 48 41.76 6.05 19.55
CA VAL A 48 40.56 6.53 18.85
C VAL A 48 40.26 5.66 17.62
N ASN A 49 41.26 5.29 16.83
CA ASN A 49 41.06 4.42 15.68
C ASN A 49 40.58 3.02 16.09
N GLU A 50 41.07 2.47 17.19
CA GLU A 50 40.59 1.19 17.73
C GLU A 50 39.12 1.27 18.16
N VAL A 51 38.72 2.34 18.87
CA VAL A 51 37.32 2.57 19.24
C VAL A 51 36.43 2.77 18.01
N VAL A 52 36.90 3.51 17.01
CA VAL A 52 36.17 3.73 15.76
C VAL A 52 35.99 2.42 15.01
N THR A 53 37.05 1.62 14.84
CA THR A 53 36.97 0.33 14.13
C THR A 53 36.05 -0.65 14.84
N ALA A 54 36.13 -0.77 16.17
CA ALA A 54 35.21 -1.59 16.95
C ALA A 54 33.75 -1.11 16.80
N THR A 55 33.51 0.19 16.73
CA THR A 55 32.16 0.76 16.58
C THR A 55 31.60 0.51 15.18
N LEU A 56 32.44 0.57 14.14
CA LEU A 56 32.04 0.22 12.77
C LEU A 56 31.65 -1.25 12.64
N VAL A 57 32.34 -2.15 13.36
CA VAL A 57 31.98 -3.57 13.41
C VAL A 57 30.58 -3.74 14.03
N ASP A 58 30.33 -3.12 15.18
CA ASP A 58 29.01 -3.19 15.85
C ASP A 58 27.88 -2.66 14.95
N ILE A 59 28.11 -1.56 14.23
CA ILE A 59 27.16 -1.00 13.25
C ILE A 59 26.87 -2.01 12.14
N SER A 60 27.91 -2.62 11.57
CA SER A 60 27.74 -3.59 10.48
C SER A 60 26.95 -4.83 10.92
N GLU A 61 27.11 -5.26 12.18
CA GLU A 61 26.33 -6.36 12.75
C GLU A 61 24.86 -5.97 12.94
N LEU A 62 24.57 -4.74 13.40
CA LEU A 62 23.22 -4.20 13.48
C LEU A 62 22.56 -4.10 12.10
N ASP A 63 23.27 -3.62 11.08
CA ASP A 63 22.75 -3.50 9.72
C ASP A 63 22.40 -4.87 9.12
N ARG A 64 23.22 -5.90 9.40
CA ARG A 64 22.94 -7.29 8.99
C ARG A 64 21.66 -7.81 9.64
N GLU A 65 21.47 -7.56 10.93
CA GLU A 65 20.28 -7.97 11.68
C GLU A 65 19.01 -7.24 11.18
N ILE A 66 19.10 -5.92 10.98
CA ILE A 66 18.02 -5.10 10.41
C ILE A 66 17.61 -5.64 9.05
N SER A 67 18.59 -5.97 8.19
CA SER A 67 18.33 -6.54 6.88
C SER A 67 17.62 -7.90 6.97
N ARG A 68 18.05 -8.77 7.89
CA ARG A 68 17.38 -10.06 8.14
C ARG A 68 15.92 -9.88 8.58
N PHE A 69 15.66 -8.97 9.52
CA PHE A 69 14.30 -8.74 10.01
C PHE A 69 13.40 -8.11 8.96
N ARG A 70 13.91 -7.17 8.16
CA ARG A 70 13.17 -6.60 7.02
C ARG A 70 12.76 -7.67 6.01
N ALA A 71 13.68 -8.57 5.64
CA ALA A 71 13.37 -9.67 4.73
C ALA A 71 12.30 -10.62 5.31
N ALA A 72 12.38 -10.93 6.61
CA ALA A 72 11.37 -11.76 7.28
C ALA A 72 9.98 -11.07 7.33
N ILE A 73 9.94 -9.76 7.58
CA ILE A 73 8.70 -8.98 7.55
C ILE A 73 8.09 -9.00 6.14
N GLU A 74 8.90 -8.76 5.11
CA GLU A 74 8.46 -8.79 3.71
C GLU A 74 7.86 -10.15 3.34
N GLU A 75 8.49 -11.26 3.74
CA GLU A 75 7.97 -12.61 3.50
C GLU A 75 6.62 -12.84 4.22
N LEU A 76 6.51 -12.39 5.47
CA LEU A 76 5.26 -12.51 6.24
C LEU A 76 4.14 -11.65 5.66
N GLU A 77 4.44 -10.45 5.18
CA GLU A 77 3.47 -9.59 4.50
C GLU A 77 2.99 -10.20 3.19
N LEU A 78 3.90 -10.81 2.41
CA LEU A 78 3.55 -11.55 1.20
C LEU A 78 2.60 -12.72 1.53
N LYS A 79 2.94 -13.54 2.55
CA LYS A 79 2.06 -14.64 2.97
C LYS A 79 0.71 -14.14 3.47
N ARG A 80 0.69 -13.07 4.27
CA ARG A 80 -0.54 -12.46 4.78
C ARG A 80 -1.42 -11.96 3.65
N THR A 81 -0.87 -11.24 2.69
CA THR A 81 -1.62 -10.71 1.54
C THR A 81 -2.16 -11.84 0.66
N ALA A 82 -1.38 -12.90 0.43
CA ALA A 82 -1.83 -14.10 -0.28
C ALA A 82 -3.02 -14.76 0.44
N LEU A 83 -2.91 -15.02 1.74
CA LEU A 83 -3.99 -15.61 2.54
C LEU A 83 -5.24 -14.70 2.59
N GLN A 84 -5.06 -13.39 2.69
CA GLN A 84 -6.16 -12.44 2.65
C GLN A 84 -6.89 -12.48 1.29
N SER A 85 -6.15 -12.56 0.19
CA SER A 85 -6.72 -12.67 -1.15
C SER A 85 -7.52 -13.98 -1.33
N PHE A 86 -7.00 -15.08 -0.79
CA PHE A 86 -7.69 -16.37 -0.79
C PHE A 86 -8.98 -16.31 0.04
N ALA A 87 -8.91 -15.79 1.27
CA ALA A 87 -10.08 -15.64 2.13
C ALA A 87 -11.15 -14.74 1.50
N ASN A 88 -10.76 -13.65 0.84
CA ASN A 88 -11.68 -12.77 0.13
C ASN A 88 -12.36 -13.50 -1.04
N THR A 89 -11.61 -14.33 -1.78
CA THR A 89 -12.16 -15.16 -2.87
C THR A 89 -13.19 -16.16 -2.33
N GLN A 90 -12.89 -16.84 -1.22
CA GLN A 90 -13.84 -17.76 -0.59
C GLN A 90 -15.09 -17.04 -0.08
N LYS A 91 -14.94 -15.86 0.56
CA LYS A 91 -16.08 -15.04 0.99
C LYS A 91 -16.92 -14.58 -0.19
N PHE A 92 -16.30 -14.27 -1.33
CA PHE A 92 -17.03 -13.92 -2.55
C PHE A 92 -17.94 -15.06 -3.02
N LEU A 93 -17.50 -16.33 -2.94
CA LEU A 93 -18.34 -17.50 -3.30
C LEU A 93 -19.57 -17.67 -2.38
N LEU A 94 -19.51 -17.13 -1.17
CA LEU A 94 -20.64 -17.12 -0.23
C LEU A 94 -21.60 -15.94 -0.48
N ASN A 95 -21.17 -14.91 -1.21
CA ASN A 95 -22.01 -13.77 -1.54
C ASN A 95 -23.07 -14.19 -2.57
N PRO A 96 -24.37 -13.98 -2.32
CA PRO A 96 -25.43 -14.29 -3.29
C PRO A 96 -25.19 -13.71 -4.70
N ILE A 97 -24.57 -12.53 -4.78
CA ILE A 97 -24.34 -11.83 -6.04
C ILE A 97 -23.32 -12.52 -6.95
N SER A 98 -22.43 -13.37 -6.40
CA SER A 98 -21.46 -14.12 -7.19
C SER A 98 -22.05 -15.34 -7.90
N ARG A 99 -23.27 -15.75 -7.51
CA ARG A 99 -23.99 -16.89 -8.07
C ARG A 99 -25.00 -16.49 -9.14
N LEU A 100 -25.18 -15.19 -9.36
CA LEU A 100 -26.09 -14.70 -10.37
C LEU A 100 -25.52 -14.99 -11.77
N PRO A 101 -26.36 -15.45 -12.72
CA PRO A 101 -25.97 -15.55 -14.12
C PRO A 101 -25.50 -14.19 -14.66
N ALA A 102 -24.62 -14.23 -15.67
CA ALA A 102 -24.09 -13.02 -16.30
C ALA A 102 -25.20 -12.12 -16.86
N GLU A 103 -26.29 -12.72 -17.36
CA GLU A 103 -27.47 -12.03 -17.88
C GLU A 103 -28.17 -11.21 -16.78
N VAL A 104 -28.36 -11.80 -15.59
CA VAL A 104 -29.00 -11.13 -14.46
C VAL A 104 -28.11 -10.00 -13.94
N LEU A 105 -26.80 -10.24 -13.82
CA LEU A 105 -25.83 -9.21 -13.44
C LEU A 105 -25.81 -8.06 -14.45
N SER A 106 -25.80 -8.37 -15.75
CA SER A 106 -25.84 -7.36 -16.81
C SER A 106 -27.10 -6.49 -16.76
N HIS A 107 -28.24 -7.10 -16.42
CA HIS A 107 -29.50 -6.39 -16.27
C HIS A 107 -29.49 -5.48 -15.04
N ILE A 108 -29.01 -5.98 -13.89
CA ILE A 108 -28.80 -5.17 -12.68
C ILE A 108 -27.86 -3.99 -12.97
N PHE A 109 -26.76 -4.22 -13.70
CA PHE A 109 -25.80 -3.18 -14.04
C PHE A 109 -26.42 -2.08 -14.89
N GLN A 110 -27.24 -2.44 -15.88
CA GLN A 110 -27.98 -1.47 -16.70
C GLN A 110 -28.96 -0.63 -15.87
N LEU A 111 -29.57 -1.20 -14.83
CA LEU A 111 -30.43 -0.46 -13.91
C LEU A 111 -29.65 0.47 -12.95
N CYS A 112 -28.39 0.14 -12.66
CA CYS A 112 -27.55 0.91 -11.73
C CYS A 112 -26.83 2.09 -12.40
N VAL A 113 -26.55 2.01 -13.69
CA VAL A 113 -25.97 3.12 -14.46
C VAL A 113 -27.08 4.13 -14.74
N VAL A 114 -27.00 5.28 -14.07
CA VAL A 114 -27.95 6.38 -14.26
C VAL A 114 -27.26 7.50 -15.00
N VAL A 115 -27.78 7.85 -16.17
CA VAL A 115 -27.31 8.99 -16.95
C VAL A 115 -27.96 10.26 -16.41
N SER A 116 -27.19 11.32 -16.18
CA SER A 116 -27.65 12.57 -15.55
C SER A 116 -28.77 13.34 -16.30
N TRP A 117 -29.23 12.86 -17.47
CA TRP A 117 -30.35 13.43 -18.22
C TRP A 117 -31.70 12.79 -17.86
N THR A 118 -31.71 11.63 -17.19
CA THR A 118 -32.93 10.89 -16.83
C THR A 118 -33.44 11.20 -15.41
N ASP A 119 -32.63 11.85 -14.58
CA ASP A 119 -32.97 12.16 -13.18
C ASP A 119 -32.81 13.68 -12.90
N PRO A 120 -33.92 14.41 -12.67
CA PRO A 120 -33.89 15.85 -12.38
C PRO A 120 -33.19 16.22 -11.08
N ASP A 121 -33.11 15.31 -10.10
CA ASP A 121 -32.51 15.60 -8.79
C ASP A 121 -30.98 15.58 -8.85
N ILE A 122 -30.38 14.81 -9.77
CA ILE A 122 -28.92 14.77 -10.01
C ILE A 122 -28.40 16.12 -10.56
N ARG A 123 -29.28 16.95 -11.15
CA ARG A 123 -28.89 18.27 -11.69
C ARG A 123 -28.70 19.34 -10.61
N ARG A 124 -29.27 19.16 -9.43
CA ARG A 124 -29.35 20.21 -8.39
C ARG A 124 -28.13 20.22 -7.48
N ASP A 125 -27.55 19.06 -7.22
CA ASP A 125 -26.37 18.93 -6.36
C ASP A 125 -25.12 19.03 -7.24
N GLY A 126 -24.50 20.22 -7.28
CA GLY A 126 -23.21 20.47 -7.95
C GLY A 126 -22.03 19.62 -7.44
N HIS A 127 -22.28 18.63 -6.61
CA HIS A 127 -21.34 17.61 -6.15
C HIS A 127 -21.50 16.36 -7.02
N TYR A 128 -20.58 16.23 -7.98
CA TYR A 128 -20.51 15.11 -8.92
C TYR A 128 -20.52 13.74 -8.21
N TYR A 129 -21.68 13.09 -8.19
CA TYR A 129 -21.81 11.64 -8.03
C TYR A 129 -21.43 10.86 -9.30
N ALA A 130 -20.89 11.55 -10.32
CA ALA A 130 -20.55 10.98 -11.62
C ALA A 130 -19.56 9.82 -11.55
N ASP A 131 -18.88 9.59 -10.43
CA ASP A 131 -17.93 8.47 -10.32
C ASP A 131 -18.59 7.16 -9.83
N ARG A 132 -19.78 7.21 -9.22
CA ARG A 132 -20.41 6.01 -8.60
C ARG A 132 -21.50 5.35 -9.43
N LYS A 133 -22.05 6.05 -10.43
CA LYS A 133 -23.12 5.53 -11.31
C LYS A 133 -22.65 5.38 -12.76
N THR A 134 -21.38 5.01 -12.95
CA THR A 134 -20.80 4.76 -14.27
C THR A 134 -20.53 3.28 -14.50
N PRO A 135 -20.44 2.85 -15.77
CA PRO A 135 -19.92 1.52 -16.12
C PRO A 135 -18.54 1.27 -15.50
N MET A 136 -17.72 2.31 -15.34
CA MET A 136 -16.41 2.22 -14.71
C MET A 136 -16.50 1.83 -13.23
N ALA A 137 -17.45 2.41 -12.47
CA ALA A 137 -17.69 2.07 -11.08
C ALA A 137 -18.03 0.58 -10.90
N ILE A 138 -18.86 0.03 -11.79
CA ILE A 138 -19.22 -1.40 -11.78
C ILE A 138 -18.01 -2.27 -12.13
N SER A 139 -17.25 -1.86 -13.15
CA SER A 139 -16.07 -2.59 -13.61
C SER A 139 -14.88 -2.56 -12.64
N SER A 140 -14.89 -1.68 -11.63
CA SER A 140 -13.81 -1.59 -10.63
C SER A 140 -14.03 -2.51 -9.42
N VAL A 141 -15.24 -3.03 -9.22
CA VAL A 141 -15.60 -3.85 -8.05
C VAL A 141 -14.83 -5.17 -7.97
N SER A 142 -14.83 -5.95 -9.05
CA SER A 142 -14.17 -7.27 -9.10
C SER A 142 -13.85 -7.70 -10.54
N ARG A 143 -13.00 -8.73 -10.71
CA ARG A 143 -12.73 -9.30 -12.04
C ARG A 143 -14.00 -9.85 -12.72
N PRO A 144 -14.84 -10.66 -12.05
CA PRO A 144 -16.08 -11.16 -12.68
C PRO A 144 -17.05 -10.05 -13.08
N TRP A 145 -17.20 -9.00 -12.27
CA TRP A 145 -18.06 -7.86 -12.61
C TRP A 145 -17.52 -7.08 -13.80
N ARG A 146 -16.20 -6.94 -13.88
CA ARG A 146 -15.54 -6.34 -15.04
C ARG A 146 -15.81 -7.14 -16.30
N ASP A 147 -15.68 -8.45 -16.25
CA ASP A 147 -15.89 -9.30 -17.43
C ASP A 147 -17.33 -9.18 -17.93
N VAL A 148 -18.32 -9.25 -17.03
CA VAL A 148 -19.74 -9.05 -17.38
C VAL A 148 -20.02 -7.63 -17.88
N ALA A 149 -19.46 -6.60 -17.25
CA ALA A 149 -19.64 -5.21 -17.68
C ALA A 149 -19.03 -4.97 -19.07
N LEU A 150 -17.85 -5.53 -19.35
CA LEU A 150 -17.19 -5.45 -20.67
C LEU A 150 -17.93 -6.25 -21.74
N SER A 151 -18.54 -7.39 -21.40
CA SER A 151 -19.35 -8.18 -22.33
C SER A 151 -20.76 -7.63 -22.53
N THR A 152 -21.10 -6.48 -21.93
CA THR A 152 -22.43 -5.85 -22.03
C THR A 152 -22.31 -4.50 -22.77
N PRO A 153 -22.33 -4.48 -24.12
CA PRO A 153 -22.14 -3.25 -24.90
C PRO A 153 -23.12 -2.12 -24.54
N ARG A 154 -24.39 -2.48 -24.27
CA ARG A 154 -25.44 -1.55 -23.86
C ARG A 154 -25.08 -0.69 -22.65
N LEU A 155 -24.27 -1.24 -21.74
CA LEU A 155 -23.79 -0.51 -20.55
C LEU A 155 -22.91 0.70 -20.94
N TRP A 156 -22.19 0.60 -22.05
CA TRP A 156 -21.28 1.64 -22.55
C TRP A 156 -21.94 2.57 -23.56
N SER A 157 -23.16 2.27 -24.01
CA SER A 157 -23.95 3.10 -24.93
C SER A 157 -24.62 4.29 -24.23
N GLU A 158 -24.77 4.23 -22.91
CA GLU A 158 -25.50 5.22 -22.10
C GLU A 158 -24.57 5.89 -21.10
N PHE A 159 -24.12 7.11 -21.40
CA PHE A 159 -23.23 7.85 -20.52
C PHE A 159 -23.41 9.37 -20.59
N SER A 160 -23.01 10.04 -19.52
CA SER A 160 -22.95 11.50 -19.46
C SER A 160 -21.54 11.94 -19.06
N LEU A 161 -20.97 12.81 -19.87
CA LEU A 161 -19.69 13.45 -19.61
C LEU A 161 -19.93 14.94 -19.51
N VAL A 162 -19.53 15.52 -18.39
CA VAL A 162 -19.53 16.97 -18.24
C VAL A 162 -18.13 17.47 -18.53
N LEU A 163 -18.00 18.20 -19.64
CA LEU A 163 -16.72 18.66 -20.15
C LEU A 163 -16.23 19.88 -19.37
N ARG A 164 -15.14 19.71 -18.63
CA ARG A 164 -14.38 20.83 -18.04
C ARG A 164 -13.20 21.14 -18.95
N PRO A 165 -12.94 22.41 -19.32
CA PRO A 165 -11.88 22.75 -20.27
C PRO A 165 -10.50 22.20 -19.89
N LYS A 166 -10.18 22.21 -18.58
CA LYS A 166 -8.92 21.67 -18.02
C LYS A 166 -8.74 20.15 -18.20
N ASP A 167 -9.85 19.40 -18.29
CA ASP A 167 -9.85 17.93 -18.32
C ASP A 167 -10.29 17.38 -19.69
N ALA A 168 -10.42 18.25 -20.70
CA ALA A 168 -11.02 17.91 -21.99
C ALA A 168 -10.34 16.71 -22.66
N LYS A 169 -9.00 16.63 -22.61
CA LYS A 169 -8.24 15.50 -23.17
C LYS A 169 -8.61 14.17 -22.52
N GLN A 170 -8.74 14.15 -21.18
CA GLN A 170 -9.10 12.95 -20.44
C GLN A 170 -10.55 12.54 -20.72
N HIS A 171 -11.46 13.50 -20.79
CA HIS A 171 -12.87 13.22 -21.09
C HIS A 171 -13.07 12.71 -22.52
N ILE A 172 -12.33 13.26 -23.50
CA ILE A 172 -12.34 12.75 -24.88
C ILE A 172 -11.82 11.31 -24.91
N ALA A 173 -10.71 11.03 -24.23
CA ALA A 173 -10.15 9.68 -24.15
C ALA A 173 -11.14 8.67 -23.51
N LEU A 174 -11.83 9.07 -22.45
CA LEU A 174 -12.88 8.27 -21.82
C LEU A 174 -14.07 8.05 -22.76
N ALA A 175 -14.54 9.10 -23.44
CA ALA A 175 -15.63 9.00 -24.42
C ALA A 175 -15.28 8.04 -25.55
N SER A 176 -14.08 8.16 -26.13
CA SER A 176 -13.59 7.25 -27.17
C SER A 176 -13.50 5.81 -26.66
N MET A 177 -13.00 5.61 -25.44
CA MET A 177 -12.94 4.29 -24.82
C MET A 177 -14.35 3.70 -24.65
N TRP A 178 -15.32 4.47 -24.19
CA TRP A 178 -16.70 3.99 -23.99
C TRP A 178 -17.39 3.69 -25.33
N LEU A 179 -17.26 4.57 -26.32
CA LEU A 179 -17.79 4.36 -27.67
C LEU A 179 -17.20 3.11 -28.35
N SER A 180 -15.90 2.84 -28.19
CA SER A 180 -15.30 1.61 -28.73
C SER A 180 -15.90 0.33 -28.13
N ARG A 181 -16.53 0.43 -26.96
CA ARG A 181 -17.11 -0.70 -26.22
C ARG A 181 -18.62 -0.81 -26.36
N SER A 182 -19.29 0.21 -26.89
CA SER A 182 -20.75 0.22 -27.04
C SER A 182 -21.27 -0.70 -28.15
N GLY A 183 -20.37 -1.35 -28.90
CA GLY A 183 -20.69 -2.23 -30.01
C GLY A 183 -21.10 -1.42 -31.23
N ASN A 184 -20.28 -1.47 -32.28
CA ASN A 184 -20.62 -1.02 -33.62
C ASN A 184 -20.56 -2.24 -34.53
#